data_AF-A0A433RRI5-F1
#
_entry.id   AF-A0A433RRI5-F1
#
_cell.length_a   1.000
_cell.length_b   1.000
_cell.length_c   1.000
_cell.angle_alpha   90.00
_cell.angle_beta   90.00
_cell.angle_gamma   90.00
#
_symmetry.space_group_name_H-M   'P 1'
#
loop_
_entity.id
_entity.type
_entity.pdbx_description
1 polymer ?
#
loop_
_entity_poly.entity_id
_entity_poly.type
_entity_poly.pdbx_seq_one_letter_code
_entity_poly.pdbx_strand_id
1 'polypeptide(L)'
;MENKKPNTPLLNQTVQKAIREGKLDVLQQLDENNEDVLHAYTPVGTVLHLAAESNQLAIVKWLLESGMDIDEESFPYKDTAIKSAAAKGHYEMVRYLLQQGAAINFEPPHPYKDVLFGAIRSGNKEVVQLLIDYGVDTTIRYFERKDAEVMAKEQNQTEILALIQAHNATLPADHVPRTTPKEEYDDEDEDYEDEDEEEYEEPSSHAVIRAAFEEVYGPIQTTYYQNFPSEVPIQAHIIAPSAAHPYYVLFTTGMSDRAVGYNLLYVENMMKVPADWLEGGADWLDREKIWPINWLIKLACIPHDENVQPARGVIVPNKGDLADPYGIETYLSCMLISAPTDSDIQHLQVEGEEIRIDELVPVYKAEWQYAEANGYTALQEKLTAARVQEVIDFQRPAVVEKSVDDGQPNSKVAAKITEALTDEEKVRENFEKEYGPIAIQISNLLEEENPTLTITGNIIYPTKKHPYYVVFTLGVSNHLPPNVTHNEAYEMMMKLPLNWVASEGEWTLPEKNWPLRMMAEFGYSARKKLQKIYGYTTFPIEGNALKILSNHTKMTHLLAREPNEFSISGTVVEKVLIVAHQLIPIYESEMDYAEGIYGADVLRLLEKQQADNILVVNRPPSV
;
A
#
# COMPACT_ATOMS: atom_id res chain seq x y z
N MET A 1 18.99 39.70 -20.69
CA MET A 1 18.76 38.33 -20.22
C MET A 1 19.47 37.45 -21.23
N GLU A 2 20.54 36.78 -20.81
CA GLU A 2 21.27 35.86 -21.68
C GLU A 2 20.32 34.72 -22.10
N ASN A 3 20.39 34.33 -23.38
CA ASN A 3 19.63 33.18 -23.89
C ASN A 3 20.21 31.91 -23.25
N LYS A 4 19.76 31.57 -22.04
CA LYS A 4 20.05 30.28 -21.43
C LYS A 4 19.54 29.18 -22.35
N LYS A 5 20.30 28.08 -22.44
CA LYS A 5 19.88 26.92 -23.22
C LYS A 5 18.61 26.34 -22.57
N PRO A 6 17.66 25.86 -23.39
CA PRO A 6 16.46 25.22 -22.87
C PRO A 6 16.84 24.04 -22.00
N ASN A 7 16.12 23.90 -20.90
CA ASN A 7 16.34 22.83 -19.94
C ASN A 7 16.11 21.46 -20.61
N THR A 8 17.04 20.51 -20.42
CA THR A 8 17.00 19.18 -21.05
C THR A 8 16.88 18.07 -20.00
N PRO A 9 16.33 16.90 -20.34
CA PRO A 9 16.33 15.73 -19.46
C PRO A 9 17.70 15.41 -18.86
N LEU A 10 18.75 15.52 -19.69
CA LEU A 10 20.13 15.26 -19.29
C LEU A 10 20.65 16.32 -18.31
N LEU A 11 20.30 17.59 -18.51
CA LEU A 11 20.62 18.67 -17.58
C LEU A 11 19.94 18.41 -16.23
N ASN A 12 18.64 18.11 -16.22
CA ASN A 12 17.88 17.80 -15.00
C ASN A 12 18.51 16.64 -14.21
N GLN A 13 18.84 15.53 -14.85
CA GLN A 13 19.52 14.40 -14.19
C GLN A 13 20.88 14.80 -13.62
N THR A 14 21.67 15.55 -14.39
CA THR A 14 23.01 15.98 -13.98
C THR A 14 22.92 16.91 -12.78
N VAL A 15 22.00 17.88 -12.81
CA VAL A 15 21.73 18.82 -11.72
C VAL A 15 21.24 18.07 -10.49
N GLN A 16 20.23 17.20 -10.61
CA GLN A 16 19.71 16.44 -9.47
C GLN A 16 20.78 15.55 -8.81
N LYS A 17 21.58 14.85 -9.62
CA LYS A 17 22.67 14.02 -9.11
C LYS A 17 23.74 14.86 -8.42
N ALA A 18 24.15 15.97 -9.04
CA ALA A 18 25.12 16.89 -8.47
C ALA A 18 24.62 17.48 -7.15
N ILE A 19 23.32 17.81 -7.04
CA ILE A 19 22.71 18.24 -5.79
C ILE A 19 22.83 17.13 -4.74
N ARG A 20 22.31 15.93 -5.00
CA ARG A 20 22.33 14.82 -4.01
C ARG A 20 23.74 14.46 -3.53
N GLU A 21 24.74 14.58 -4.42
CA GLU A 21 26.16 14.31 -4.11
C GLU A 21 26.93 15.52 -3.55
N GLY A 22 26.30 16.70 -3.45
CA GLY A 22 26.93 17.92 -2.92
C GLY A 22 27.98 18.55 -3.84
N LYS A 23 27.86 18.37 -5.16
CA LYS A 23 28.81 18.83 -6.19
C LYS A 23 28.49 20.25 -6.68
N LEU A 24 28.70 21.24 -5.81
CA LEU A 24 28.47 22.66 -6.15
C LEU A 24 29.30 23.13 -7.35
N ASP A 25 30.54 22.67 -7.47
CA ASP A 25 31.44 22.99 -8.58
C ASP A 25 30.87 22.59 -9.94
N VAL A 26 30.19 21.44 -10.00
CA VAL A 26 29.51 20.97 -11.22
C VAL A 26 28.33 21.87 -11.56
N LEU A 27 27.52 22.28 -10.58
CA LEU A 27 26.37 23.17 -10.81
C LEU A 27 26.80 24.55 -11.29
N GLN A 28 27.85 25.11 -10.70
CA GLN A 28 28.41 26.40 -11.12
C GLN A 28 28.97 26.34 -12.55
N GLN A 29 29.67 25.26 -12.90
CA GLN A 29 30.15 25.05 -14.27
C GLN A 29 28.99 24.93 -15.28
N LEU A 30 27.88 24.30 -14.91
CA LEU A 30 26.71 24.20 -15.78
C LEU A 30 26.09 25.60 -16.02
N ASP A 31 25.89 26.39 -14.97
CA ASP A 31 25.35 27.74 -15.08
C ASP A 31 26.29 28.67 -15.88
N GLU A 32 27.61 28.59 -15.67
CA GLU A 32 28.63 29.29 -16.48
C GLU A 32 28.59 28.92 -17.96
N ASN A 33 28.16 27.70 -18.28
CA ASN A 33 27.97 27.21 -19.66
C ASN A 33 26.61 27.59 -20.27
N ASN A 34 25.90 28.55 -19.65
CA ASN A 34 24.55 29.01 -20.00
C ASN A 34 23.49 27.92 -19.91
N GLU A 35 23.67 26.91 -19.04
CA GLU A 35 22.61 25.93 -18.74
C GLU A 35 21.68 26.50 -17.66
N ASP A 36 20.37 26.25 -17.78
CA ASP A 36 19.40 26.78 -16.81
C ASP A 36 19.25 25.89 -15.56
N VAL A 37 20.24 25.95 -14.68
CA VAL A 37 20.28 25.14 -13.45
C VAL A 37 19.17 25.48 -12.47
N LEU A 38 18.76 26.75 -12.40
CA LEU A 38 17.79 27.24 -11.41
C LEU A 38 16.38 26.70 -11.66
N HIS A 39 16.02 26.53 -12.93
CA HIS A 39 14.73 25.96 -13.34
C HIS A 39 14.83 24.47 -13.70
N ALA A 40 15.88 23.79 -13.22
CA ALA A 40 16.00 22.35 -13.38
C ALA A 40 14.89 21.63 -12.60
N TYR A 41 14.20 20.72 -13.27
CA TYR A 41 13.12 19.93 -12.68
C TYR A 41 13.68 18.96 -11.63
N THR A 42 13.01 18.87 -10.47
CA THR A 42 13.30 17.87 -9.45
C THR A 42 12.01 17.18 -8.96
N PRO A 43 12.10 15.94 -8.43
CA PRO A 43 10.92 15.21 -7.96
C PRO A 43 10.22 15.81 -6.73
N VAL A 44 10.88 16.74 -6.04
CA VAL A 44 10.44 17.28 -4.74
C VAL A 44 10.13 18.78 -4.82
N GLY A 45 10.02 19.31 -6.05
CA GLY A 45 9.86 20.73 -6.33
C GLY A 45 11.05 21.31 -7.09
N THR A 46 11.47 22.52 -6.72
CA THR A 46 12.62 23.19 -7.35
C THR A 46 13.96 22.63 -6.86
N VAL A 47 15.06 23.01 -7.50
CA VAL A 47 16.42 22.63 -7.06
C VAL A 47 16.73 23.07 -5.62
N LEU A 48 16.07 24.13 -5.14
CA LEU A 48 16.16 24.58 -3.76
C LEU A 48 15.58 23.56 -2.78
N HIS A 49 14.41 22.99 -3.10
CA HIS A 49 13.76 21.94 -2.32
C HIS A 49 14.64 20.69 -2.21
N LEU A 50 15.14 20.20 -3.35
CA LEU A 50 16.00 19.02 -3.38
C LEU A 50 17.31 19.23 -2.60
N ALA A 51 17.91 20.43 -2.70
CA ALA A 51 19.12 20.77 -1.97
C ALA A 51 18.87 20.86 -0.46
N ALA A 52 17.72 21.41 -0.06
CA ALA A 52 17.29 21.46 1.34
C ALA A 52 17.00 20.06 1.92
N GLU A 53 16.27 19.22 1.17
CA GLU A 53 15.99 17.83 1.53
C GLU A 53 17.27 16.98 1.58
N SER A 54 18.23 17.22 0.68
CA SER A 54 19.50 16.47 0.64
C SER A 54 20.55 17.00 1.62
N ASN A 55 20.22 18.01 2.43
CA ASN A 55 21.11 18.67 3.41
C ASN A 55 22.37 19.34 2.79
N GLN A 56 22.23 19.95 1.61
CA GLN A 56 23.36 20.48 0.83
C GLN A 56 23.50 22.00 1.00
N LEU A 57 23.93 22.42 2.19
CA LEU A 57 23.93 23.83 2.60
C LEU A 57 24.70 24.76 1.67
N ALA A 58 25.84 24.32 1.12
CA ALA A 58 26.63 25.11 0.19
C ALA A 58 25.88 25.38 -1.13
N ILE A 59 25.07 24.42 -1.58
CA ILE A 59 24.24 24.55 -2.78
C ILE A 59 23.05 25.47 -2.52
N VAL A 60 22.36 25.30 -1.38
CA VAL A 60 21.25 26.20 -0.99
C VAL A 60 21.71 27.66 -0.93
N LYS A 61 22.89 27.93 -0.34
CA LYS A 61 23.48 29.28 -0.33
C LYS A 61 23.64 29.85 -1.74
N TRP A 62 24.28 29.08 -2.62
CA TRP A 62 24.51 29.49 -4.00
C TRP A 62 23.20 29.71 -4.77
N LEU A 63 22.20 28.86 -4.59
CA LEU A 63 20.88 28.99 -5.24
C LEU A 63 20.15 30.28 -4.83
N LEU A 64 20.15 30.61 -3.53
CA LEU A 64 19.56 31.86 -3.03
C LEU A 64 20.35 33.09 -3.51
N GLU A 65 21.69 33.03 -3.50
CA GLU A 65 22.55 34.10 -4.07
C GLU A 65 22.31 34.30 -5.58
N SER A 66 21.88 33.23 -6.27
CA SER A 66 21.53 33.25 -7.69
C SER A 66 20.10 33.74 -7.96
N GLY A 67 19.35 34.12 -6.91
CA GLY A 67 18.07 34.80 -7.01
C GLY A 67 16.83 33.91 -6.98
N MET A 68 16.95 32.64 -6.55
CA MET A 68 15.78 31.81 -6.28
C MET A 68 14.96 32.39 -5.11
N ASP A 69 13.64 32.30 -5.23
CA ASP A 69 12.75 32.65 -4.14
C ASP A 69 12.84 31.60 -3.03
N ILE A 70 13.03 32.07 -1.80
CA ILE A 70 13.22 31.21 -0.62
C ILE A 70 11.93 30.50 -0.21
N ASP A 71 10.79 31.13 -0.50
CA ASP A 71 9.44 30.64 -0.19
C ASP A 71 8.73 30.14 -1.44
N GLU A 72 9.47 29.85 -2.51
CA GLU A 72 8.91 29.21 -3.70
C GLU A 72 8.20 27.91 -3.30
N GLU A 73 6.92 27.81 -3.67
CA GLU A 73 6.11 26.63 -3.41
C GLU A 73 6.41 25.55 -4.44
N SER A 74 6.66 24.33 -3.98
CA SER A 74 6.73 23.16 -4.84
C SER A 74 5.36 22.86 -5.45
N PHE A 75 5.35 22.39 -6.68
CA PHE A 75 4.15 21.86 -7.31
C PHE A 75 4.18 20.32 -7.29
N PRO A 76 3.06 19.62 -7.00
CA PRO A 76 1.74 20.13 -6.61
C PRO A 76 1.55 20.34 -5.09
N TYR A 77 2.53 19.95 -4.29
CA TYR A 77 2.36 19.80 -2.84
C TYR A 77 2.31 21.12 -2.05
N LYS A 78 2.72 22.23 -2.67
CA LYS A 78 2.91 23.54 -2.05
C LYS A 78 3.86 23.49 -0.85
N ASP A 79 4.86 22.61 -0.93
CA ASP A 79 5.92 22.58 0.08
C ASP A 79 6.88 23.75 -0.15
N THR A 80 7.58 24.17 0.90
CA THR A 80 8.68 25.13 0.79
C THR A 80 9.98 24.44 1.19
N ALA A 81 11.12 24.99 0.78
CA ALA A 81 12.43 24.40 1.09
C ALA A 81 12.65 24.19 2.60
N ILE A 82 12.08 25.07 3.45
CA ILE A 82 12.13 24.93 4.90
C ILE A 82 11.29 23.75 5.40
N LYS A 83 10.11 23.47 4.81
CA LYS A 83 9.30 22.29 5.12
C LYS A 83 10.05 21.00 4.80
N SER A 84 10.67 20.91 3.62
CA SER A 84 11.46 19.73 3.23
C SER A 84 12.64 19.48 4.17
N ALA A 85 13.36 20.54 4.58
CA ALA A 85 14.46 20.43 5.54
C ALA A 85 13.98 20.04 6.96
N ALA A 86 12.86 20.61 7.42
CA ALA A 86 12.28 20.31 8.73
C ALA A 86 11.77 18.86 8.82
N ALA A 87 11.11 18.38 7.76
CA ALA A 87 10.61 17.00 7.64
C ALA A 87 11.71 15.93 7.71
N LYS A 88 12.95 16.27 7.32
CA LYS A 88 14.13 15.39 7.44
C LYS A 88 14.97 15.66 8.69
N GLY A 89 14.61 16.65 9.50
CA GLY A 89 15.33 17.00 10.72
C GLY A 89 16.68 17.69 10.47
N HIS A 90 16.85 18.41 9.36
CA HIS A 90 18.11 19.08 9.01
C HIS A 90 18.30 20.43 9.72
N TYR A 91 18.67 20.40 11.00
CA TYR A 91 18.80 21.59 11.87
C TYR A 91 19.59 22.76 11.26
N GLU A 92 20.82 22.51 10.78
CA GLU A 92 21.68 23.58 10.23
C GLU A 92 21.09 24.22 8.96
N MET A 93 20.35 23.44 8.17
CA MET A 93 19.66 23.91 6.98
C MET A 93 18.44 24.78 7.35
N VAL A 94 17.58 24.29 8.26
CA VAL A 94 16.42 25.04 8.75
C VAL A 94 16.86 26.36 9.38
N ARG A 95 17.93 26.35 10.19
CA ARG A 95 18.49 27.58 10.78
C ARG A 95 18.94 28.58 9.73
N TYR A 96 19.60 28.11 8.68
CA TYR A 96 20.05 28.98 7.61
C TYR A 96 18.87 29.60 6.84
N LEU A 97 17.88 28.80 6.44
CA LEU A 97 16.70 29.27 5.71
C LEU A 97 15.92 30.32 6.51
N LEU A 98 15.71 30.07 7.82
CA LEU A 98 15.08 31.05 8.72
C LEU A 98 15.88 32.36 8.83
N GLN A 99 17.21 32.30 8.90
CA GLN A 99 18.07 33.49 8.91
C GLN A 99 18.01 34.29 7.60
N GLN A 100 17.72 33.63 6.48
CA GLN A 100 17.49 34.28 5.19
C GLN A 100 16.05 34.79 5.01
N GLY A 101 15.17 34.56 5.98
CA GLY A 101 13.82 35.11 6.00
C GLY A 101 12.73 34.17 5.46
N ALA A 102 12.98 32.86 5.38
CA ALA A 102 11.96 31.88 5.00
C ALA A 102 10.72 31.97 5.90
N ALA A 103 9.53 31.96 5.30
CA ALA A 103 8.26 32.07 5.99
C ALA A 103 7.89 30.77 6.74
N ILE A 104 7.25 30.94 7.90
CA ILE A 104 6.68 29.87 8.72
C ILE A 104 5.17 30.06 8.73
N ASN A 105 4.52 29.81 7.59
CA ASN A 105 3.09 30.05 7.43
C ASN A 105 2.26 28.83 7.87
N PHE A 106 1.08 29.12 8.42
CA PHE A 106 0.02 28.13 8.60
C PHE A 106 -0.70 27.93 7.27
N GLU A 107 -0.75 26.69 6.79
CA GLU A 107 -1.47 26.31 5.57
C GLU A 107 -2.57 25.27 5.86
N PRO A 108 -3.85 25.62 5.65
CA PRO A 108 -4.94 24.66 5.65
C PRO A 108 -4.96 23.84 4.33
N PRO A 109 -5.65 22.68 4.28
CA PRO A 109 -6.42 22.04 5.35
C PRO A 109 -5.67 20.91 6.07
N HIS A 110 -4.40 20.62 5.73
CA HIS A 110 -3.75 19.37 6.16
C HIS A 110 -2.48 19.60 7.02
N PRO A 111 -2.32 18.89 8.16
CA PRO A 111 -1.11 19.00 9.00
C PRO A 111 0.20 18.64 8.30
N TYR A 112 0.20 17.90 7.19
CA TYR A 112 1.42 17.55 6.48
C TYR A 112 2.01 18.71 5.66
N LYS A 113 1.26 19.82 5.53
CA LYS A 113 1.70 21.05 4.87
C LYS A 113 2.30 22.08 5.84
N ASP A 114 2.32 21.77 7.13
CA ASP A 114 2.84 22.65 8.17
C ASP A 114 4.27 22.26 8.60
N VAL A 115 5.15 23.27 8.65
CA VAL A 115 6.57 23.09 8.94
C VAL A 115 6.84 22.55 10.35
N LEU A 116 6.02 22.90 11.35
CA LEU A 116 6.13 22.37 12.71
C LEU A 116 5.78 20.88 12.75
N PHE A 117 4.73 20.47 12.06
CA PHE A 117 4.31 19.07 11.99
C PHE A 117 5.34 18.21 11.24
N GLY A 118 5.95 18.75 10.17
CA GLY A 118 7.11 18.14 9.53
C GLY A 118 8.27 17.92 10.51
N ALA A 119 8.60 18.94 11.31
CA ALA A 119 9.65 18.84 12.33
C ALA A 119 9.33 17.79 13.41
N ILE A 120 8.08 17.75 13.92
CA ILE A 120 7.63 16.74 14.88
C ILE A 120 7.75 15.34 14.27
N ARG A 121 7.31 15.13 13.02
CA ARG A 121 7.44 13.83 12.32
C ARG A 121 8.88 13.36 12.19
N SER A 122 9.84 14.28 12.05
CA SER A 122 11.26 13.93 12.02
C SER A 122 11.80 13.45 13.37
N GLY A 123 11.11 13.78 14.48
CA GLY A 123 11.54 13.52 15.85
C GLY A 123 12.71 14.39 16.32
N ASN A 124 13.12 15.40 15.54
CA ASN A 124 14.25 16.26 15.86
C ASN A 124 13.82 17.44 16.74
N LYS A 125 14.08 17.35 18.05
CA LYS A 125 13.71 18.40 19.02
C LYS A 125 14.41 19.72 18.78
N GLU A 126 15.64 19.71 18.27
CA GLU A 126 16.40 20.93 18.02
C GLU A 126 15.77 21.76 16.89
N VAL A 127 15.21 21.09 15.88
CA VAL A 127 14.44 21.74 14.81
C VAL A 127 13.14 22.32 15.37
N VAL A 128 12.40 21.58 16.20
CA VAL A 128 11.17 22.08 16.83
C VAL A 128 11.45 23.30 17.70
N GLN A 129 12.47 23.24 18.57
CA GLN A 129 12.88 24.38 19.39
C GLN A 129 13.23 25.60 18.54
N LEU A 130 13.97 25.39 17.45
CA LEU A 130 14.36 26.46 16.55
C LEU A 130 13.15 27.13 15.88
N LEU A 131 12.17 26.35 15.42
CA LEU A 131 10.94 26.91 14.85
C LEU A 131 10.14 27.70 15.89
N ILE A 132 10.09 27.22 17.15
CA ILE A 132 9.49 27.94 18.28
C ILE A 132 10.21 29.27 18.53
N ASP A 133 11.54 29.28 18.51
CA ASP A 133 12.35 30.50 18.72
C ASP A 133 12.12 31.55 17.61
N TYR A 134 11.72 31.10 16.41
CA TYR A 134 11.33 31.96 15.28
C TYR A 134 9.83 32.25 15.20
N GLY A 135 9.04 31.81 16.19
CA GLY A 135 7.64 32.21 16.35
C GLY A 135 6.63 31.38 15.56
N VAL A 136 6.89 30.10 15.29
CA VAL A 136 5.86 29.20 14.76
C VAL A 136 4.65 29.09 15.70
N ASP A 137 3.45 29.03 15.15
CA ASP A 137 2.22 28.84 15.94
C ASP A 137 2.09 27.37 16.35
N THR A 138 2.43 27.06 17.60
CA THR A 138 2.35 25.71 18.16
C THR A 138 0.95 25.27 18.56
N THR A 139 -0.05 26.15 18.40
CA THR A 139 -1.43 25.89 18.87
C THR A 139 -2.38 25.49 17.77
N ILE A 140 -1.93 25.45 16.51
CA ILE A 140 -2.72 25.09 15.34
C ILE A 140 -3.47 23.76 15.58
N ARG A 141 -4.76 23.74 15.26
CA ARG A 141 -5.61 22.55 15.33
C ARG A 141 -6.18 22.20 13.97
N TYR A 142 -5.90 20.99 13.51
CA TYR A 142 -6.53 20.44 12.32
C TYR A 142 -7.79 19.64 12.66
N PHE A 143 -8.70 19.49 11.69
CA PHE A 143 -9.89 18.65 11.80
C PHE A 143 -9.50 17.22 12.25
N GLU A 144 -10.36 16.56 13.02
CA GLU A 144 -10.07 15.29 13.75
C GLU A 144 -9.14 15.38 14.99
N ARG A 145 -8.93 16.58 15.58
CA ARG A 145 -8.08 16.79 16.78
C ARG A 145 -6.58 16.50 16.59
N LYS A 146 -6.03 16.72 15.38
CA LYS A 146 -4.59 16.68 15.15
C LYS A 146 -3.98 18.06 15.48
N ASP A 147 -3.43 18.21 16.68
CA ASP A 147 -2.60 19.36 17.08
C ASP A 147 -1.16 18.91 17.39
N ALA A 148 -0.25 19.86 17.54
CA ALA A 148 1.17 19.59 17.74
C ALA A 148 1.45 18.79 19.04
N GLU A 149 0.68 19.03 20.11
CA GLU A 149 0.80 18.29 21.37
C GLU A 149 0.32 16.85 21.22
N VAL A 150 -0.83 16.65 20.56
CA VAL A 150 -1.39 15.34 20.27
C VAL A 150 -0.41 14.52 19.41
N MET A 151 0.11 15.10 18.34
CA MET A 151 1.07 14.40 17.47
C MET A 151 2.37 14.03 18.21
N ALA A 152 2.94 14.95 19.00
CA ALA A 152 4.13 14.66 19.80
C ALA A 152 3.87 13.57 20.85
N LYS A 153 2.67 13.55 21.43
CA LYS A 153 2.23 12.54 22.40
C LYS A 153 2.05 11.17 21.74
N GLU A 154 1.38 11.10 20.59
CA GLU A 154 1.16 9.88 19.80
C GLU A 154 2.48 9.25 19.36
N GLN A 155 3.45 10.08 18.94
CA GLN A 155 4.78 9.63 18.54
C GLN A 155 5.72 9.35 19.73
N ASN A 156 5.24 9.43 20.98
CA ASN A 156 6.02 9.25 22.21
C ASN A 156 7.23 10.21 22.34
N GLN A 157 7.15 11.41 21.79
CA GLN A 157 8.24 12.40 21.80
C GLN A 157 8.13 13.30 23.03
N THR A 158 8.49 12.76 24.21
CA THR A 158 8.31 13.44 25.50
C THR A 158 9.03 14.78 25.62
N GLU A 159 10.22 14.91 25.03
CA GLU A 159 10.99 16.15 25.04
C GLU A 159 10.33 17.21 24.15
N ILE A 160 9.88 16.85 22.95
CA ILE A 160 9.17 17.76 22.03
C ILE A 160 7.83 18.20 22.62
N LEU A 161 7.07 17.27 23.21
CA LEU A 161 5.84 17.57 23.92
C LEU A 161 6.07 18.58 25.05
N ALA A 162 7.11 18.38 25.86
CA ALA A 162 7.45 19.30 26.94
C ALA A 162 7.86 20.69 26.42
N LEU A 163 8.56 20.76 25.29
CA LEU A 163 8.92 22.03 24.63
C LEU A 163 7.69 22.79 24.15
N ILE A 164 6.78 22.12 23.44
CA ILE A 164 5.53 22.69 22.95
C ILE A 164 4.67 23.20 24.12
N GLN A 165 4.51 22.39 25.17
CA GLN A 165 3.73 22.75 26.35
C GLN A 165 4.35 23.94 27.11
N ALA A 166 5.67 23.96 27.26
CA ALA A 166 6.37 25.07 27.89
C ALA A 166 6.17 26.37 27.10
N HIS A 167 6.22 26.32 25.76
CA HIS A 167 5.94 27.47 24.92
C HIS A 167 4.47 27.91 25.01
N ASN A 168 3.52 26.97 24.86
CA ASN A 168 2.08 27.24 24.96
C ASN A 168 1.71 27.91 26.30
N ALA A 169 2.38 27.54 27.40
CA ALA A 169 2.17 28.16 28.71
C ALA A 169 2.63 29.63 28.80
N THR A 170 3.44 30.11 27.84
CA THR A 170 3.86 31.52 27.75
C THR A 170 2.91 32.39 26.93
N LEU A 171 1.98 31.79 26.19
CA LEU A 171 1.03 32.51 25.36
C LEU A 171 -0.01 33.28 26.20
N PRO A 172 -0.54 34.42 25.71
CA PRO A 172 -1.60 35.15 26.38
C PRO A 172 -2.84 34.28 26.67
N ALA A 173 -3.52 34.54 27.78
CA ALA A 173 -4.70 33.76 28.18
C ALA A 173 -5.89 33.88 27.20
N ASP A 174 -5.89 34.91 26.36
CA ASP A 174 -6.84 35.17 25.29
C ASP A 174 -6.36 34.73 23.90
N HIS A 175 -5.23 34.02 23.82
CA HIS A 175 -4.76 33.43 22.56
C HIS A 175 -5.78 32.43 22.01
N VAL A 176 -6.17 32.63 20.76
CA VAL A 176 -7.13 31.76 20.05
C VAL A 176 -6.37 30.90 19.06
N PRO A 177 -6.36 29.56 19.24
CA PRO A 177 -5.80 28.64 18.26
C PRO A 177 -6.39 28.81 16.86
N ARG A 178 -5.54 28.78 15.83
CA ARG A 178 -6.02 28.64 14.45
C ARG A 178 -6.58 27.24 14.26
N THR A 179 -7.76 27.14 13.66
CA THR A 179 -8.44 25.86 13.44
C THR A 179 -8.83 25.70 11.98
N THR A 180 -8.61 24.52 11.39
CA THR A 180 -9.20 24.23 10.08
C THR A 180 -10.71 23.95 10.23
N PRO A 181 -11.55 24.32 9.25
CA PRO A 181 -12.96 23.95 9.25
C PRO A 181 -13.13 22.43 9.32
N LYS A 182 -14.24 21.98 9.89
CA LYS A 182 -14.72 20.61 9.76
C LYS A 182 -15.15 20.41 8.31
N GLU A 183 -14.63 19.40 7.63
CA GLU A 183 -15.24 18.95 6.37
C GLU A 183 -16.63 18.40 6.73
N GLU A 184 -17.66 19.22 6.58
CA GLU A 184 -19.02 18.74 6.45
C GLU A 184 -19.13 18.22 5.02
N TYR A 185 -19.10 16.89 4.86
CA TYR A 185 -19.74 16.29 3.70
C TYR A 185 -21.24 16.46 3.93
N ASP A 186 -21.76 17.64 3.57
CA ASP A 186 -23.20 17.82 3.41
C ASP A 186 -23.60 17.10 2.12
N ASP A 187 -24.22 15.94 2.28
CA ASP A 187 -24.93 15.23 1.21
C ASP A 187 -26.23 15.95 0.80
N GLU A 188 -26.56 17.11 1.37
CA GLU A 188 -27.76 17.89 1.05
C GLU A 188 -27.49 19.39 1.25
N ASP A 189 -27.06 20.10 0.20
CA ASP A 189 -27.63 21.41 -0.17
C ASP A 189 -27.06 21.89 -1.52
N GLU A 190 -27.90 21.77 -2.55
CA GLU A 190 -27.89 22.61 -3.75
C GLU A 190 -28.00 24.08 -3.30
N ASP A 191 -26.98 24.90 -3.57
CA ASP A 191 -27.07 26.31 -4.01
C ASP A 191 -25.68 26.96 -3.88
N TYR A 192 -24.83 26.75 -4.90
CA TYR A 192 -23.66 27.59 -5.13
C TYR A 192 -24.14 28.91 -5.73
N GLU A 193 -24.17 29.98 -4.95
CA GLU A 193 -24.13 31.33 -5.51
C GLU A 193 -22.70 31.64 -5.95
N ASP A 194 -22.60 31.96 -7.24
CA ASP A 194 -21.40 32.32 -8.01
C ASP A 194 -20.44 33.27 -7.28
N GLU A 195 -19.24 32.80 -6.95
CA GLU A 195 -18.03 33.63 -6.94
C GLU A 195 -16.93 32.90 -7.72
N ASP A 196 -16.94 33.15 -9.03
CA ASP A 196 -15.92 32.87 -10.04
C ASP A 196 -15.22 31.50 -9.91
N GLU A 197 -15.92 30.46 -10.40
CA GLU A 197 -15.31 29.23 -10.88
C GLU A 197 -14.18 29.59 -11.86
N GLU A 198 -12.92 29.47 -11.43
CA GLU A 198 -11.86 29.11 -12.37
C GLU A 198 -12.19 27.70 -12.85
N GLU A 199 -13.00 27.64 -13.92
CA GLU A 199 -13.31 26.46 -14.70
C GLU A 199 -12.01 25.69 -14.90
N TYR A 200 -11.91 24.49 -14.30
CA TYR A 200 -10.72 23.64 -14.43
C TYR A 200 -10.59 23.28 -15.92
N GLU A 201 -9.85 24.09 -16.66
CA GLU A 201 -9.59 23.85 -18.08
C GLU A 201 -8.79 22.54 -18.14
N GLU A 202 -9.49 21.48 -18.54
CA GLU A 202 -8.92 20.16 -18.72
C GLU A 202 -7.66 20.28 -19.61
N PRO A 203 -6.51 19.71 -19.20
CA PRO A 203 -5.27 19.88 -19.95
C PRO A 203 -5.47 19.51 -21.41
N SER A 204 -4.87 20.28 -22.31
CA SER A 204 -4.95 20.07 -23.76
C SER A 204 -4.56 18.63 -24.16
N SER A 205 -3.65 18.01 -23.41
CA SER A 205 -3.21 16.62 -23.58
C SER A 205 -4.36 15.62 -23.46
N HIS A 206 -5.22 15.76 -22.45
CA HIS A 206 -6.37 14.86 -22.23
C HIS A 206 -7.32 14.91 -23.41
N ALA A 207 -7.61 16.12 -23.92
CA ALA A 207 -8.45 16.29 -25.09
C ALA A 207 -7.86 15.63 -26.35
N VAL A 208 -6.55 15.79 -26.58
CA VAL A 208 -5.87 15.18 -27.74
C VAL A 208 -5.83 13.66 -27.63
N ILE A 209 -5.51 13.11 -26.46
CA ILE A 209 -5.46 11.67 -26.22
C ILE A 209 -6.86 11.08 -26.41
N ARG A 210 -7.89 11.65 -25.79
CA ARG A 210 -9.28 11.21 -25.95
C ARG A 210 -9.71 11.24 -27.41
N ALA A 211 -9.46 12.33 -28.12
CA ALA A 211 -9.80 12.44 -29.55
C ALA A 211 -9.09 11.36 -30.39
N ALA A 212 -7.82 11.05 -30.09
CA ALA A 212 -7.09 9.99 -30.78
C ALA A 212 -7.68 8.61 -30.50
N PHE A 213 -8.04 8.31 -29.25
CA PHE A 213 -8.72 7.06 -28.89
C PHE A 213 -10.13 6.98 -29.51
N GLU A 214 -10.86 8.09 -29.59
CA GLU A 214 -12.18 8.14 -30.22
C GLU A 214 -12.14 7.94 -31.73
N GLU A 215 -11.13 8.49 -32.39
CA GLU A 215 -10.90 8.29 -33.83
C GLU A 215 -10.59 6.83 -34.15
N VAL A 216 -9.80 6.17 -33.30
CA VAL A 216 -9.39 4.77 -33.51
C VAL A 216 -10.48 3.81 -33.09
N TYR A 217 -10.98 3.90 -31.86
CA TYR A 217 -11.78 2.85 -31.23
C TYR A 217 -13.28 3.16 -31.17
N GLY A 218 -13.67 4.43 -31.22
CA GLY A 218 -15.06 4.89 -31.15
C GLY A 218 -15.35 5.81 -29.95
N PRO A 219 -16.58 6.34 -29.82
CA PRO A 219 -16.89 7.37 -28.82
C PRO A 219 -16.69 6.88 -27.39
N ILE A 220 -16.17 7.75 -26.52
CA ILE A 220 -16.06 7.46 -25.09
C ILE A 220 -17.46 7.37 -24.50
N GLN A 221 -17.74 6.25 -23.84
CA GLN A 221 -19.01 5.99 -23.18
C GLN A 221 -19.07 6.63 -21.80
N THR A 222 -17.98 6.50 -21.04
CA THR A 222 -17.88 7.07 -19.68
C THR A 222 -16.43 7.35 -19.32
N THR A 223 -16.24 8.33 -18.44
CA THR A 223 -14.96 8.67 -17.82
C THR A 223 -15.10 8.48 -16.32
N TYR A 224 -14.16 7.75 -15.74
CA TYR A 224 -14.11 7.47 -14.32
C TYR A 224 -13.04 8.33 -13.65
N TYR A 225 -13.48 9.05 -12.62
CA TYR A 225 -12.65 9.90 -11.78
C TYR A 225 -12.57 9.28 -10.40
N GLN A 226 -11.37 8.94 -9.95
CA GLN A 226 -11.18 8.44 -8.60
C GLN A 226 -9.97 9.09 -7.96
N ASN A 227 -10.21 9.70 -6.79
CA ASN A 227 -9.18 10.28 -5.94
C ASN A 227 -8.37 9.16 -5.29
N PHE A 228 -7.42 8.61 -6.06
CA PHE A 228 -6.34 7.84 -5.48
C PHE A 228 -5.28 8.78 -4.90
N PRO A 229 -4.57 8.38 -3.84
CA PRO A 229 -3.35 9.07 -3.42
C PRO A 229 -2.29 8.86 -4.52
N SER A 230 -2.35 9.69 -5.56
CA SER A 230 -1.48 9.66 -6.73
C SER A 230 -0.87 11.05 -6.89
N GLU A 231 0.40 11.09 -7.30
CA GLU A 231 1.10 12.35 -7.57
C GLU A 231 0.57 13.09 -8.83
N VAL A 232 -0.24 12.40 -9.65
CA VAL A 232 -0.95 12.96 -10.83
C VAL A 232 -2.42 12.55 -10.84
N PRO A 233 -3.34 13.43 -11.29
CA PRO A 233 -4.75 13.09 -11.44
C PRO A 233 -4.93 12.14 -12.64
N ILE A 234 -5.26 10.87 -12.38
CA ILE A 234 -5.47 9.87 -13.43
C ILE A 234 -6.96 9.71 -13.67
N GLN A 235 -7.37 9.87 -14.93
CA GLN A 235 -8.71 9.52 -15.39
C GLN A 235 -8.65 8.20 -16.16
N ALA A 236 -9.71 7.42 -16.09
CA ALA A 236 -9.86 6.24 -16.94
C ALA A 236 -11.09 6.39 -17.84
N HIS A 237 -10.92 6.16 -19.12
CA HIS A 237 -11.97 6.28 -20.12
C HIS A 237 -12.35 4.91 -20.64
N ILE A 238 -13.60 4.78 -21.04
CA ILE A 238 -14.18 3.52 -21.50
C ILE A 238 -14.82 3.73 -22.85
N ILE A 239 -14.41 2.93 -23.83
CA ILE A 239 -15.04 2.84 -25.15
C ILE A 239 -15.71 1.47 -25.25
N ALA A 240 -17.00 1.48 -25.59
CA ALA A 240 -17.80 0.27 -25.70
C ALA A 240 -17.46 -0.55 -26.96
N PRO A 241 -17.73 -1.87 -26.96
CA PRO A 241 -17.52 -2.71 -28.13
C PRO A 241 -18.27 -2.19 -29.37
N SER A 242 -17.61 -2.25 -30.51
CA SER A 242 -18.16 -1.92 -31.82
C SER A 242 -18.00 -3.09 -32.79
N ALA A 243 -18.59 -2.96 -33.99
CA ALA A 243 -18.42 -3.98 -35.04
C ALA A 243 -16.95 -4.10 -35.51
N ALA A 244 -16.15 -3.03 -35.37
CA ALA A 244 -14.73 -3.03 -35.71
C ALA A 244 -13.86 -3.53 -34.54
N HIS A 245 -14.22 -3.17 -33.31
CA HIS A 245 -13.52 -3.54 -32.08
C HIS A 245 -14.46 -4.30 -31.14
N PRO A 246 -14.55 -5.65 -31.25
CA PRO A 246 -15.51 -6.46 -30.48
C PRO A 246 -15.08 -6.69 -29.02
N TYR A 247 -14.60 -5.64 -28.37
CA TYR A 247 -14.08 -5.60 -27.01
C TYR A 247 -14.21 -4.18 -26.45
N TYR A 248 -14.24 -4.05 -25.13
CA TYR A 248 -14.07 -2.75 -24.47
C TYR A 248 -12.62 -2.29 -24.59
N VAL A 249 -12.44 -0.99 -24.80
CA VAL A 249 -11.13 -0.34 -24.67
C VAL A 249 -11.17 0.53 -23.42
N LEU A 250 -10.24 0.28 -22.53
CA LEU A 250 -10.00 1.07 -21.33
C LEU A 250 -8.65 1.76 -21.50
N PHE A 251 -8.59 3.06 -21.27
CA PHE A 251 -7.34 3.81 -21.35
C PHE A 251 -7.30 4.94 -20.33
N THR A 252 -6.08 5.36 -19.98
CA THR A 252 -5.87 6.47 -19.06
C THR A 252 -5.65 7.78 -19.77
N THR A 253 -6.00 8.87 -19.10
CA THR A 253 -5.34 10.18 -19.28
C THR A 253 -4.80 10.65 -17.94
N GLY A 254 -3.80 11.54 -17.99
CA GLY A 254 -3.21 12.17 -16.82
C GLY A 254 -1.92 11.51 -16.33
N MET A 255 -1.66 10.26 -16.71
CA MET A 255 -0.34 9.65 -16.49
C MET A 255 0.74 10.39 -17.31
N SER A 256 0.36 10.85 -18.51
CA SER A 256 1.20 11.67 -19.39
C SER A 256 1.24 13.16 -19.02
N ASP A 257 0.55 13.61 -17.97
CA ASP A 257 0.70 14.99 -17.48
C ASP A 257 2.06 15.19 -16.79
N ARG A 258 2.73 14.10 -16.43
CA ARG A 258 4.08 14.11 -15.86
C ARG A 258 4.90 12.99 -16.45
N ALA A 259 5.97 13.34 -17.16
CA ALA A 259 6.91 12.33 -17.64
C ALA A 259 7.56 11.57 -16.48
N VAL A 260 7.69 10.26 -16.65
CA VAL A 260 8.20 9.36 -15.61
C VAL A 260 9.51 8.69 -16.04
N GLY A 261 10.39 8.49 -15.06
CA GLY A 261 11.66 7.79 -15.22
C GLY A 261 12.76 8.63 -15.89
N TYR A 262 13.97 8.07 -15.94
CA TYR A 262 15.16 8.78 -16.41
C TYR A 262 15.05 9.31 -17.85
N ASN A 263 14.30 8.64 -18.72
CA ASN A 263 14.18 9.04 -20.13
C ASN A 263 13.08 10.08 -20.40
N LEU A 264 12.41 10.61 -19.35
CA LEU A 264 11.24 11.48 -19.45
C LEU A 264 10.20 10.94 -20.43
N LEU A 265 9.69 9.74 -20.14
CA LEU A 265 8.65 9.12 -20.95
C LEU A 265 7.30 9.61 -20.48
N TYR A 266 6.56 10.25 -21.38
CA TYR A 266 5.12 10.47 -21.21
C TYR A 266 4.41 9.20 -21.66
N VAL A 267 3.63 8.60 -20.78
CA VAL A 267 2.99 7.32 -21.04
C VAL A 267 1.53 7.41 -20.66
N GLU A 268 0.67 6.80 -21.47
CA GLU A 268 -0.66 6.41 -21.04
C GLU A 268 -0.80 4.90 -21.17
N ASN A 269 -1.54 4.31 -20.24
CA ASN A 269 -1.81 2.88 -20.25
C ASN A 269 -3.15 2.62 -20.94
N MET A 270 -3.22 1.51 -21.65
CA MET A 270 -4.47 0.98 -22.15
C MET A 270 -4.58 -0.53 -21.90
N MET A 271 -5.81 -1.02 -21.88
CA MET A 271 -6.11 -2.45 -21.91
C MET A 271 -7.41 -2.72 -22.67
N LYS A 272 -7.51 -3.90 -23.25
CA LYS A 272 -8.70 -4.36 -23.97
C LYS A 272 -9.39 -5.45 -23.17
N VAL A 273 -10.68 -5.33 -22.95
CA VAL A 273 -11.45 -6.25 -22.12
C VAL A 273 -12.58 -6.89 -22.93
N PRO A 274 -12.91 -8.18 -22.74
CA PRO A 274 -13.94 -8.86 -23.54
C PRO A 274 -15.30 -8.15 -23.51
N ALA A 275 -16.03 -8.20 -24.62
CA ALA A 275 -17.33 -7.54 -24.74
C ALA A 275 -18.40 -8.09 -23.78
N ASP A 276 -18.22 -9.32 -23.28
CA ASP A 276 -19.08 -10.00 -22.31
C ASP A 276 -18.68 -9.72 -20.85
N TRP A 277 -17.66 -8.91 -20.58
CA TRP A 277 -17.25 -8.54 -19.22
C TRP A 277 -18.39 -7.98 -18.35
N LEU A 278 -19.36 -7.27 -18.94
CA LEU A 278 -20.50 -6.66 -18.23
C LEU A 278 -21.85 -7.33 -18.56
N GLU A 279 -21.90 -8.66 -18.70
CA GLU A 279 -23.15 -9.40 -18.94
C GLU A 279 -24.31 -8.88 -18.04
N GLY A 280 -25.34 -8.28 -18.66
CA GLY A 280 -26.53 -7.76 -17.96
C GLY A 280 -26.71 -6.24 -17.98
N GLY A 281 -25.75 -5.47 -18.51
CA GLY A 281 -25.78 -4.00 -18.58
C GLY A 281 -24.71 -3.37 -17.70
N ALA A 282 -24.25 -2.17 -18.08
CA ALA A 282 -23.15 -1.50 -17.39
C ALA A 282 -23.63 -0.83 -16.09
N ASP A 283 -23.37 -1.48 -14.96
CA ASP A 283 -23.48 -0.88 -13.63
C ASP A 283 -22.09 -0.43 -13.16
N TRP A 284 -21.73 0.82 -13.48
CA TRP A 284 -20.43 1.41 -13.16
C TRP A 284 -20.24 1.73 -11.68
N LEU A 285 -21.27 1.55 -10.85
CA LEU A 285 -21.21 1.68 -9.40
C LEU A 285 -20.88 0.35 -8.71
N ASP A 286 -20.97 -0.76 -9.45
CA ASP A 286 -20.66 -2.09 -8.96
C ASP A 286 -19.14 -2.27 -8.84
N ARG A 287 -18.64 -2.10 -7.61
CA ARG A 287 -17.22 -2.21 -7.25
C ARG A 287 -16.61 -3.57 -7.61
N GLU A 288 -17.42 -4.63 -7.69
CA GLU A 288 -16.96 -5.96 -8.10
C GLU A 288 -16.76 -6.05 -9.61
N LYS A 289 -17.47 -5.24 -10.40
CA LYS A 289 -17.37 -5.25 -11.87
C LYS A 289 -16.34 -4.28 -12.41
N ILE A 290 -16.12 -3.11 -11.79
CA ILE A 290 -15.17 -2.07 -12.25
C ILE A 290 -13.69 -2.37 -11.95
N TRP A 291 -13.36 -3.60 -11.58
CA TRP A 291 -11.99 -3.98 -11.22
C TRP A 291 -10.94 -3.71 -12.31
N PRO A 292 -11.18 -3.84 -13.64
CA PRO A 292 -10.15 -3.57 -14.64
C PRO A 292 -9.76 -2.10 -14.67
N ILE A 293 -10.72 -1.22 -14.39
CA ILE A 293 -10.52 0.23 -14.28
C ILE A 293 -9.65 0.53 -13.06
N ASN A 294 -10.00 -0.05 -11.91
CA ASN A 294 -9.19 0.10 -10.68
C ASN A 294 -7.75 -0.39 -10.89
N TRP A 295 -7.59 -1.45 -11.68
CA TRP A 295 -6.29 -2.00 -12.05
C TRP A 295 -5.48 -1.05 -12.92
N LEU A 296 -6.11 -0.58 -13.99
CA LEU A 296 -5.53 0.34 -14.94
C LEU A 296 -5.05 1.61 -14.24
N ILE A 297 -5.89 2.19 -13.37
CA ILE A 297 -5.56 3.41 -12.62
C ILE A 297 -4.43 3.15 -11.63
N LYS A 298 -4.53 2.11 -10.78
CA LYS A 298 -3.49 1.82 -9.79
C LYS A 298 -2.13 1.52 -10.44
N LEU A 299 -2.11 0.79 -11.55
CA LEU A 299 -0.86 0.53 -12.28
C LEU A 299 -0.31 1.81 -12.91
N ALA A 300 -1.18 2.72 -13.35
CA ALA A 300 -0.77 4.02 -13.87
C ALA A 300 -0.18 4.93 -12.77
N CYS A 301 -0.51 4.74 -11.49
CA CYS A 301 0.12 5.47 -10.37
C CYS A 301 1.55 4.99 -10.06
N ILE A 302 1.85 3.68 -10.19
CA ILE A 302 3.13 3.09 -9.75
C ILE A 302 4.35 3.83 -10.31
N PRO A 303 4.39 4.18 -11.61
CA PRO A 303 5.55 4.85 -12.16
C PRO A 303 5.81 6.20 -11.48
N HIS A 304 4.78 6.94 -11.10
CA HIS A 304 4.92 8.20 -10.38
C HIS A 304 5.39 7.97 -8.94
N ASP A 305 4.79 7.01 -8.22
CA ASP A 305 5.15 6.68 -6.84
C ASP A 305 6.58 6.12 -6.71
N GLU A 306 7.00 5.28 -7.66
CA GLU A 306 8.32 4.64 -7.67
C GLU A 306 9.35 5.43 -8.48
N ASN A 307 8.92 6.49 -9.17
CA ASN A 307 9.70 7.30 -10.12
C ASN A 307 10.45 6.43 -11.17
N VAL A 308 9.79 5.38 -11.66
CA VAL A 308 10.34 4.42 -12.63
C VAL A 308 9.28 4.11 -13.67
N GLN A 309 9.57 4.43 -14.95
CA GLN A 309 8.73 3.99 -16.07
C GLN A 309 9.24 2.66 -16.62
N PRO A 310 8.44 1.57 -16.57
CA PRO A 310 8.80 0.32 -17.21
C PRO A 310 8.99 0.49 -18.73
N ALA A 311 9.99 -0.19 -19.29
CA ALA A 311 10.13 -0.30 -20.73
C ALA A 311 9.12 -1.32 -21.29
N ARG A 312 8.77 -1.20 -22.58
CA ARG A 312 8.07 -2.28 -23.29
C ARG A 312 8.93 -3.57 -23.19
N GLY A 313 8.28 -4.69 -22.90
CA GLY A 313 8.94 -5.96 -22.61
C GLY A 313 9.16 -6.22 -21.11
N VAL A 314 8.98 -5.23 -20.24
CA VAL A 314 9.02 -5.44 -18.78
C VAL A 314 7.76 -6.16 -18.34
N ILE A 315 7.95 -7.19 -17.52
CA ILE A 315 6.87 -7.90 -16.83
C ILE A 315 6.78 -7.31 -15.42
N VAL A 316 5.72 -6.56 -15.16
CA VAL A 316 5.43 -5.98 -13.85
C VAL A 316 4.72 -7.05 -13.01
N PRO A 317 5.34 -7.52 -11.91
CA PRO A 317 4.70 -8.47 -11.03
C PRO A 317 3.53 -7.80 -10.32
N ASN A 318 2.48 -8.56 -10.10
CA ASN A 318 1.39 -8.14 -9.23
C ASN A 318 1.91 -8.10 -7.78
N LYS A 319 2.44 -6.95 -7.32
CA LYS A 319 2.69 -6.68 -5.89
C LYS A 319 1.31 -6.67 -5.23
N GLY A 320 1.11 -7.50 -4.20
CA GLY A 320 -0.20 -7.98 -3.69
C GLY A 320 -1.36 -7.00 -3.44
N ASP A 321 -1.20 -5.69 -3.67
CA ASP A 321 -2.24 -4.65 -3.61
C ASP A 321 -2.89 -4.33 -4.98
N LEU A 322 -2.32 -4.85 -6.08
CA LEU A 322 -2.76 -4.67 -7.47
C LEU A 322 -3.45 -5.92 -8.01
N ALA A 323 -4.42 -6.51 -7.30
CA ALA A 323 -5.55 -7.34 -7.78
C ALA A 323 -6.08 -8.21 -6.66
N ASP A 324 -7.37 -8.09 -6.43
CA ASP A 324 -8.21 -9.29 -6.41
C ASP A 324 -9.38 -9.06 -7.38
N PRO A 325 -9.25 -9.50 -8.64
CA PRO A 325 -10.40 -9.90 -9.42
C PRO A 325 -10.26 -11.31 -10.01
N TYR A 326 -9.17 -12.03 -9.70
CA TYR A 326 -8.90 -13.39 -10.18
C TYR A 326 -8.65 -14.36 -9.03
N GLY A 327 -9.71 -14.72 -8.33
CA GLY A 327 -10.56 -15.74 -8.91
C GLY A 327 -9.96 -17.09 -9.34
N ILE A 328 -8.72 -17.51 -8.98
CA ILE A 328 -8.19 -18.93 -8.90
C ILE A 328 -8.12 -19.75 -10.18
N GLU A 329 -8.89 -19.42 -11.19
CA GLU A 329 -8.93 -20.16 -12.44
C GLU A 329 -8.01 -19.54 -13.51
N THR A 330 -7.37 -18.41 -13.21
CA THR A 330 -6.33 -17.84 -14.07
C THR A 330 -4.95 -18.06 -13.44
N TYR A 331 -3.99 -18.52 -14.24
CA TYR A 331 -2.57 -18.52 -13.86
C TYR A 331 -1.90 -17.14 -14.13
N LEU A 332 -2.67 -16.11 -14.51
CA LEU A 332 -2.16 -14.78 -14.87
C LEU A 332 -1.60 -14.14 -13.61
N SER A 333 -0.31 -13.81 -13.63
CA SER A 333 0.43 -13.42 -12.42
C SER A 333 1.11 -12.06 -12.52
N CYS A 334 1.20 -11.52 -13.74
CA CYS A 334 1.95 -10.30 -14.04
C CYS A 334 1.35 -9.59 -15.26
N MET A 335 1.72 -8.32 -15.47
CA MET A 335 1.48 -7.61 -16.73
C MET A 335 2.75 -7.42 -17.53
N LEU A 336 2.72 -7.83 -18.78
CA LEU A 336 3.70 -7.43 -19.77
C LEU A 336 3.29 -6.06 -20.32
N ILE A 337 4.21 -5.09 -20.25
CA ILE A 337 4.06 -3.81 -20.92
C ILE A 337 4.39 -4.00 -22.40
N SER A 338 3.43 -3.76 -23.28
CA SER A 338 3.56 -3.95 -24.74
C SER A 338 3.16 -2.69 -25.51
N ALA A 339 3.36 -2.71 -26.82
CA ALA A 339 2.77 -1.73 -27.73
C ALA A 339 1.41 -2.25 -28.24
N PRO A 340 0.38 -1.40 -28.40
CA PRO A 340 -0.81 -1.80 -29.14
C PRO A 340 -0.47 -2.12 -30.59
N THR A 341 -0.92 -3.27 -31.09
CA THR A 341 -0.63 -3.77 -32.45
C THR A 341 -1.84 -3.73 -33.38
N ASP A 342 -3.05 -3.55 -32.84
CA ASP A 342 -4.27 -3.36 -33.61
C ASP A 342 -4.48 -1.94 -34.14
N SER A 343 -3.63 -0.99 -33.74
CA SER A 343 -3.68 0.39 -34.19
C SER A 343 -2.29 1.07 -34.19
N ASP A 344 -2.21 2.21 -34.88
CA ASP A 344 -1.02 3.07 -34.89
C ASP A 344 -0.98 4.05 -33.71
N ILE A 345 -1.87 3.91 -32.71
CA ILE A 345 -2.00 4.85 -31.58
C ILE A 345 -0.77 4.83 -30.64
N GLN A 346 0.17 3.93 -30.87
CA GLN A 346 1.36 3.68 -30.05
C GLN A 346 2.14 4.93 -29.63
N HIS A 347 2.08 5.99 -30.43
CA HIS A 347 2.73 7.28 -30.18
C HIS A 347 1.80 8.42 -30.59
N LEU A 348 1.51 9.33 -29.67
CA LEU A 348 0.74 10.54 -29.91
C LEU A 348 1.65 11.76 -29.75
N GLN A 349 1.50 12.73 -30.63
CA GLN A 349 2.21 14.01 -30.54
C GLN A 349 1.28 15.02 -29.88
N VAL A 350 1.66 15.46 -28.70
CA VAL A 350 0.88 16.41 -27.89
C VAL A 350 1.81 17.52 -27.47
N GLU A 351 1.54 18.75 -27.93
CA GLU A 351 2.33 19.95 -27.58
C GLU A 351 3.85 19.85 -27.82
N GLY A 352 4.27 18.97 -28.75
CA GLY A 352 5.68 18.75 -29.06
C GLY A 352 6.35 17.62 -28.26
N GLU A 353 5.60 17.00 -27.35
CA GLU A 353 5.98 15.79 -26.62
C GLU A 353 5.39 14.55 -27.26
N GLU A 354 6.14 13.44 -27.22
CA GLU A 354 5.67 12.14 -27.65
C GLU A 354 5.10 11.38 -26.46
N ILE A 355 3.79 11.15 -26.48
CA ILE A 355 3.09 10.29 -25.53
C ILE A 355 3.11 8.87 -26.07
N ARG A 356 3.76 7.97 -25.35
CA ARG A 356 3.78 6.53 -25.65
C ARG A 356 2.53 5.89 -25.08
N ILE A 357 1.77 5.20 -25.91
CA ILE A 357 0.66 4.38 -25.45
C ILE A 357 1.18 2.96 -25.17
N ASP A 358 1.06 2.53 -23.92
CA ASP A 358 1.46 1.20 -23.47
C ASP A 358 0.23 0.33 -23.23
N GLU A 359 0.22 -0.82 -23.89
CA GLU A 359 -0.81 -1.82 -23.69
C GLU A 359 -0.41 -2.81 -22.61
N LEU A 360 -1.32 -3.03 -21.67
CA LEU A 360 -1.14 -3.95 -20.56
C LEU A 360 -1.60 -5.35 -20.96
N VAL A 361 -0.64 -6.24 -21.19
CA VAL A 361 -0.90 -7.62 -21.62
C VAL A 361 -0.74 -8.59 -20.45
N PRO A 362 -1.77 -9.34 -20.07
CA PRO A 362 -1.69 -10.27 -18.95
C PRO A 362 -0.87 -11.50 -19.30
N VAL A 363 0.10 -11.84 -18.43
CA VAL A 363 1.00 -12.99 -18.64
C VAL A 363 0.95 -14.00 -17.51
N TYR A 364 1.03 -15.28 -17.91
CA TYR A 364 1.06 -16.43 -17.02
C TYR A 364 2.43 -16.58 -16.33
N LYS A 365 2.47 -17.19 -15.14
CA LYS A 365 3.74 -17.49 -14.46
C LYS A 365 4.72 -18.30 -15.32
N ALA A 366 4.22 -19.27 -16.07
CA ALA A 366 5.05 -20.07 -17.00
C ALA A 366 5.56 -19.22 -18.17
N GLU A 367 4.76 -18.27 -18.66
CA GLU A 367 5.15 -17.31 -19.69
C GLU A 367 6.22 -16.34 -19.18
N TRP A 368 6.08 -15.87 -17.93
CA TRP A 368 7.11 -15.08 -17.25
C TRP A 368 8.42 -15.84 -17.11
N GLN A 369 8.38 -17.08 -16.58
CA GLN A 369 9.56 -17.95 -16.48
C GLN A 369 10.19 -18.21 -17.86
N TYR A 370 9.35 -18.38 -18.88
CA TYR A 370 9.82 -18.52 -20.26
C TYR A 370 10.50 -17.25 -20.76
N ALA A 371 9.95 -16.06 -20.48
CA ALA A 371 10.55 -14.78 -20.83
C ALA A 371 11.87 -14.51 -20.07
N GLU A 372 11.99 -14.94 -18.81
CA GLU A 372 13.27 -14.88 -18.08
C GLU A 372 14.34 -15.76 -18.73
N ALA A 373 13.95 -16.97 -19.18
CA ALA A 373 14.87 -17.92 -19.79
C ALA A 373 15.22 -17.61 -21.25
N ASN A 374 14.31 -17.00 -22.02
CA ASN A 374 14.42 -16.86 -23.48
C ASN A 374 14.34 -15.41 -24.00
N GLY A 375 14.08 -14.45 -23.11
CA GLY A 375 13.85 -13.05 -23.46
C GLY A 375 12.38 -12.75 -23.80
N TYR A 376 11.96 -11.52 -23.52
CA TYR A 376 10.56 -11.08 -23.73
C TYR A 376 10.14 -11.09 -25.20
N THR A 377 11.06 -10.82 -26.13
CA THR A 377 10.78 -10.87 -27.59
C THR A 377 10.33 -12.27 -28.01
N ALA A 378 10.94 -13.31 -27.44
CA ALA A 378 10.54 -14.69 -27.71
C ALA A 378 9.14 -15.03 -27.13
N LEU A 379 8.79 -14.42 -25.99
CA LEU A 379 7.43 -14.55 -25.44
C LEU A 379 6.41 -13.81 -26.33
N GLN A 380 6.72 -12.58 -26.78
CA GLN A 380 5.86 -11.81 -27.68
C GLN A 380 5.58 -12.58 -28.98
N GLU A 381 6.60 -13.16 -29.60
CA GLU A 381 6.42 -14.00 -30.81
C GLU A 381 5.46 -15.16 -30.57
N LYS A 382 5.51 -15.80 -29.39
CA LYS A 382 4.59 -16.88 -29.03
C LYS A 382 3.16 -16.40 -28.77
N LEU A 383 3.00 -15.26 -28.09
CA LEU A 383 1.69 -14.65 -27.86
C LEU A 383 1.02 -14.28 -29.19
N THR A 384 1.78 -13.64 -30.09
CA THR A 384 1.33 -13.32 -31.45
C THR A 384 0.99 -14.58 -32.24
N ALA A 385 1.84 -15.61 -32.21
CA ALA A 385 1.60 -16.86 -32.95
C ALA A 385 0.37 -17.63 -32.45
N ALA A 386 0.13 -17.59 -31.14
CA ALA A 386 -1.04 -18.21 -30.52
C ALA A 386 -2.34 -17.42 -30.76
N ARG A 387 -2.27 -16.26 -31.43
CA ARG A 387 -3.39 -15.32 -31.60
C ARG A 387 -4.05 -14.99 -30.27
N VAL A 388 -3.24 -14.91 -29.21
CA VAL A 388 -3.68 -14.25 -27.98
C VAL A 388 -3.88 -12.80 -28.40
N GLN A 389 -5.13 -12.46 -28.69
CA GLN A 389 -5.50 -11.10 -29.02
C GLN A 389 -5.20 -10.25 -27.79
N GLU A 390 -4.89 -9.00 -28.03
CA GLU A 390 -4.58 -8.02 -26.98
C GLU A 390 -5.77 -7.79 -26.01
N VAL A 391 -6.93 -8.32 -26.38
CA VAL A 391 -8.08 -8.51 -25.50
C VAL A 391 -7.75 -9.52 -24.42
N ILE A 392 -7.82 -9.04 -23.19
CA ILE A 392 -7.61 -9.83 -21.99
C ILE A 392 -8.57 -11.04 -21.98
N ASP A 393 -8.02 -12.23 -22.19
CA ASP A 393 -8.75 -13.50 -22.09
C ASP A 393 -8.27 -14.27 -20.85
N PHE A 394 -9.14 -14.31 -19.82
CA PHE A 394 -8.86 -14.99 -18.56
C PHE A 394 -8.81 -16.51 -18.66
N GLN A 395 -9.38 -17.07 -19.72
CA GLN A 395 -9.58 -18.51 -19.90
C GLN A 395 -8.60 -19.14 -20.90
N ARG A 396 -7.71 -18.35 -21.52
CA ARG A 396 -6.73 -18.86 -22.49
C ARG A 396 -5.68 -19.78 -21.84
N PRO A 397 -5.17 -20.82 -22.52
CA PRO A 397 -4.01 -21.57 -22.04
C PRO A 397 -2.70 -20.76 -22.22
N ALA A 398 -1.66 -21.10 -21.45
CA ALA A 398 -0.32 -20.52 -21.62
C ALA A 398 0.30 -20.91 -22.97
N VAL A 399 1.04 -19.98 -23.60
CA VAL A 399 1.62 -20.17 -24.95
C VAL A 399 2.98 -20.90 -24.97
N VAL A 400 3.45 -21.36 -23.81
CA VAL A 400 4.74 -22.03 -23.58
C VAL A 400 4.54 -23.36 -22.86
N GLU A 401 5.32 -24.39 -23.23
CA GLU A 401 5.30 -25.70 -22.55
C GLU A 401 5.91 -25.59 -21.14
N LYS A 402 5.32 -26.28 -20.15
CA LYS A 402 5.90 -26.39 -18.80
C LYS A 402 7.22 -27.17 -18.88
N SER A 403 8.33 -26.61 -18.40
CA SER A 403 9.62 -27.32 -18.43
C SER A 403 9.59 -28.55 -17.53
N VAL A 404 9.86 -29.72 -18.12
CA VAL A 404 10.10 -30.98 -17.43
C VAL A 404 11.56 -31.02 -16.98
N ASP A 405 11.80 -30.74 -15.70
CA ASP A 405 12.99 -31.22 -14.98
C ASP A 405 12.58 -31.72 -13.59
N ASP A 406 11.66 -32.69 -13.62
CA ASP A 406 11.55 -33.69 -12.57
C ASP A 406 12.74 -34.64 -12.71
N GLY A 407 13.79 -34.40 -11.93
CA GLY A 407 14.96 -35.27 -11.88
C GLY A 407 14.60 -36.67 -11.40
N GLN A 408 14.48 -37.64 -12.32
CA GLN A 408 14.62 -39.06 -11.98
C GLN A 408 16.11 -39.43 -11.85
N PRO A 409 16.43 -40.43 -11.00
CA PRO A 409 17.17 -41.57 -11.53
C PRO A 409 16.30 -42.82 -11.49
N ASN A 410 16.23 -43.42 -12.67
CA ASN A 410 15.40 -44.55 -13.01
C ASN A 410 15.84 -45.87 -12.33
N SER A 411 14.87 -46.78 -12.27
CA SER A 411 15.01 -48.23 -12.18
C SER A 411 15.51 -48.86 -10.86
N LYS A 412 14.71 -48.72 -9.80
CA LYS A 412 14.39 -49.84 -8.88
C LYS A 412 12.91 -49.79 -8.55
N VAL A 413 12.11 -50.12 -9.56
CA VAL A 413 10.67 -50.31 -9.46
C VAL A 413 10.35 -51.37 -8.39
N ALA A 414 9.34 -51.06 -7.57
CA ALA A 414 8.59 -51.97 -6.70
C ALA A 414 9.20 -52.37 -5.34
N ALA A 415 9.31 -51.42 -4.39
CA ALA A 415 8.89 -51.60 -2.99
C ALA A 415 9.14 -50.32 -2.17
N LYS A 416 8.11 -49.89 -1.42
CA LYS A 416 8.03 -48.73 -0.51
C LYS A 416 7.63 -47.41 -1.15
N ILE A 417 6.32 -47.29 -1.35
CA ILE A 417 5.60 -46.02 -1.17
C ILE A 417 5.81 -45.61 0.30
N THR A 418 6.32 -44.41 0.54
CA THR A 418 6.13 -43.70 1.81
C THR A 418 5.43 -42.40 1.44
N GLU A 419 4.23 -42.22 1.98
CA GLU A 419 3.27 -41.16 1.68
C GLU A 419 3.88 -39.77 1.85
N ALA A 420 3.55 -38.86 0.93
CA ALA A 420 3.85 -37.43 1.09
C ALA A 420 2.90 -36.85 2.14
N LEU A 421 3.44 -36.14 3.12
CA LEU A 421 2.71 -35.50 4.21
C LEU A 421 1.69 -34.47 3.67
N THR A 422 0.51 -34.38 4.29
CA THR A 422 -0.57 -33.43 3.95
C THR A 422 -0.19 -31.98 4.33
N ASP A 423 -0.86 -30.97 3.77
CA ASP A 423 -0.48 -29.57 3.94
C ASP A 423 -0.73 -29.01 5.36
N GLU A 424 -1.72 -29.55 6.10
CA GLU A 424 -1.91 -29.36 7.55
C GLU A 424 -0.71 -29.91 8.33
N GLU A 425 -0.12 -31.02 7.87
CA GLU A 425 1.03 -31.65 8.53
C GLU A 425 2.28 -30.79 8.43
N LYS A 426 2.44 -29.96 7.38
CA LYS A 426 3.57 -29.00 7.30
C LYS A 426 3.44 -27.88 8.32
N VAL A 427 2.25 -27.30 8.49
CA VAL A 427 2.00 -26.28 9.52
C VAL A 427 2.19 -26.89 10.90
N ARG A 428 1.65 -28.09 11.12
CA ARG A 428 1.88 -28.91 12.33
C ARG A 428 3.37 -29.08 12.62
N GLU A 429 4.16 -29.51 11.62
CA GLU A 429 5.60 -29.69 11.75
C GLU A 429 6.34 -28.38 12.07
N ASN A 430 5.93 -27.27 11.47
CA ASN A 430 6.52 -25.96 11.77
C ASN A 430 6.25 -25.53 13.22
N PHE A 431 5.02 -25.72 13.72
CA PHE A 431 4.68 -25.50 15.13
C PHE A 431 5.49 -26.42 16.05
N GLU A 432 5.59 -27.71 15.72
CA GLU A 432 6.34 -28.68 16.52
C GLU A 432 7.85 -28.37 16.55
N LYS A 433 8.39 -27.91 15.43
CA LYS A 433 9.78 -27.50 15.30
C LYS A 433 10.10 -26.23 16.08
N GLU A 434 9.20 -25.26 16.07
CA GLU A 434 9.43 -23.96 16.70
C GLU A 434 9.14 -23.98 18.21
N TYR A 435 7.99 -24.53 18.60
CA TYR A 435 7.47 -24.46 19.96
C TYR A 435 7.63 -25.75 20.75
N GLY A 436 7.77 -26.91 20.09
CA GLY A 436 7.86 -28.23 20.72
C GLY A 436 6.68 -29.15 20.39
N PRO A 437 6.72 -30.44 20.80
CA PRO A 437 5.73 -31.43 20.39
C PRO A 437 4.33 -31.09 20.89
N ILE A 438 3.31 -31.44 20.09
CA ILE A 438 1.90 -31.33 20.49
C ILE A 438 1.67 -32.30 21.66
N ALA A 439 1.24 -31.76 22.79
CA ALA A 439 0.96 -32.51 24.00
C ALA A 439 -0.48 -33.05 24.03
N ILE A 440 -1.45 -32.24 23.58
CA ILE A 440 -2.87 -32.60 23.57
C ILE A 440 -3.50 -32.14 22.25
N GLN A 441 -4.35 -32.99 21.67
CA GLN A 441 -5.21 -32.69 20.53
C GLN A 441 -6.68 -32.91 20.91
N ILE A 442 -7.54 -31.94 20.58
CA ILE A 442 -8.97 -31.94 20.87
C ILE A 442 -9.75 -31.80 19.56
N SER A 443 -10.75 -32.63 19.33
CA SER A 443 -11.65 -32.57 18.17
C SER A 443 -13.05 -32.10 18.59
N ASN A 444 -13.92 -31.82 17.60
CA ASN A 444 -15.32 -31.42 17.80
C ASN A 444 -15.48 -30.10 18.58
N LEU A 445 -14.74 -29.07 18.16
CA LEU A 445 -14.75 -27.76 18.83
C LEU A 445 -15.95 -26.88 18.48
N LEU A 446 -16.63 -27.14 17.37
CA LEU A 446 -17.76 -26.37 16.85
C LEU A 446 -19.08 -26.72 17.58
N GLU A 447 -19.91 -25.71 17.85
CA GLU A 447 -21.27 -25.88 18.42
C GLU A 447 -22.26 -26.44 17.39
N GLU A 448 -22.11 -26.08 16.11
CA GLU A 448 -22.89 -26.66 15.00
C GLU A 448 -22.11 -27.79 14.32
N GLU A 449 -22.67 -29.01 14.29
CA GLU A 449 -22.07 -30.13 13.57
C GLU A 449 -22.03 -29.85 12.06
N ASN A 450 -20.83 -29.76 11.50
CA ASN A 450 -20.60 -29.76 10.06
C ASN A 450 -19.83 -31.03 9.66
N PRO A 451 -20.46 -32.00 8.97
CA PRO A 451 -19.83 -33.27 8.64
C PRO A 451 -18.72 -33.16 7.59
N THR A 452 -18.51 -31.97 7.00
CA THR A 452 -17.54 -31.75 5.91
C THR A 452 -16.28 -31.02 6.34
N LEU A 453 -16.22 -30.48 7.58
CA LEU A 453 -15.07 -29.72 8.07
C LEU A 453 -14.71 -30.12 9.50
N THR A 454 -13.51 -30.66 9.67
CA THR A 454 -12.95 -31.01 10.98
C THR A 454 -11.90 -29.98 11.36
N ILE A 455 -12.16 -29.21 12.42
CA ILE A 455 -11.17 -28.31 13.02
C ILE A 455 -10.69 -28.94 14.33
N THR A 456 -9.38 -29.15 14.47
CA THR A 456 -8.75 -29.67 15.69
C THR A 456 -8.07 -28.54 16.46
N GLY A 457 -8.09 -28.63 17.78
CA GLY A 457 -7.36 -27.76 18.69
C GLY A 457 -6.16 -28.48 19.24
N ASN A 458 -5.00 -27.85 19.14
CA ASN A 458 -3.71 -28.43 19.48
C ASN A 458 -3.05 -27.60 20.57
N ILE A 459 -2.40 -28.28 21.52
CA ILE A 459 -1.80 -27.65 22.71
C ILE A 459 -0.35 -28.10 22.80
N ILE A 460 0.57 -27.15 22.84
CA ILE A 460 2.00 -27.36 23.10
C ILE A 460 2.33 -26.81 24.49
N TYR A 461 3.06 -27.60 25.27
CA TYR A 461 3.45 -27.23 26.62
C TYR A 461 4.63 -26.25 26.65
N PRO A 462 4.74 -25.45 27.73
CA PRO A 462 5.82 -24.49 27.88
C PRO A 462 7.20 -25.13 27.76
N THR A 463 8.09 -24.46 27.05
CA THR A 463 9.50 -24.84 26.93
C THR A 463 10.39 -23.78 27.57
N LYS A 464 11.71 -24.04 27.64
CA LYS A 464 12.67 -23.01 28.07
C LYS A 464 12.70 -21.78 27.17
N LYS A 465 12.43 -21.97 25.87
CA LYS A 465 12.42 -20.91 24.87
C LYS A 465 11.08 -20.15 24.88
N HIS A 466 9.98 -20.86 25.13
CA HIS A 466 8.62 -20.31 25.13
C HIS A 466 7.93 -20.62 26.47
N PRO A 467 8.04 -19.73 27.48
CA PRO A 467 7.55 -19.97 28.85
C PRO A 467 6.03 -19.72 28.98
N TYR A 468 5.25 -20.25 28.05
CA TYR A 468 3.79 -20.14 27.96
C TYR A 468 3.25 -21.33 27.19
N TYR A 469 1.96 -21.65 27.36
CA TYR A 469 1.29 -22.63 26.50
C TYR A 469 1.06 -22.00 25.13
N VAL A 470 1.23 -22.78 24.07
CA VAL A 470 0.80 -22.41 22.72
C VAL A 470 -0.40 -23.25 22.38
N VAL A 471 -1.51 -22.59 22.05
CA VAL A 471 -2.72 -23.25 21.58
C VAL A 471 -3.01 -22.78 20.17
N PHE A 472 -3.37 -23.70 19.28
CA PHE A 472 -3.61 -23.37 17.89
C PHE A 472 -4.63 -24.31 17.25
N THR A 473 -5.28 -23.83 16.20
CA THR A 473 -6.16 -24.65 15.38
C THR A 473 -5.39 -25.32 14.25
N LEU A 474 -5.88 -26.47 13.81
CA LEU A 474 -5.56 -27.04 12.52
C LEU A 474 -6.84 -27.46 11.82
N GLY A 475 -6.93 -27.23 10.52
CA GLY A 475 -8.02 -27.68 9.67
C GLY A 475 -9.05 -26.59 9.32
N VAL A 476 -8.86 -25.37 9.82
CA VAL A 476 -9.62 -24.19 9.33
C VAL A 476 -9.37 -24.00 7.83
N SER A 477 -8.16 -24.32 7.39
CA SER A 477 -7.68 -24.19 6.01
C SER A 477 -7.96 -25.43 5.14
N ASN A 478 -8.53 -26.52 5.68
CA ASN A 478 -8.70 -27.76 4.93
C ASN A 478 -9.83 -27.69 3.91
N HIS A 479 -9.66 -28.29 2.73
CA HIS A 479 -10.73 -28.39 1.71
C HIS A 479 -11.34 -27.04 1.31
N LEU A 480 -10.55 -25.95 1.29
CA LEU A 480 -11.04 -24.65 0.84
C LEU A 480 -11.64 -24.78 -0.56
N PRO A 481 -12.81 -24.16 -0.83
CA PRO A 481 -13.43 -24.19 -2.14
C PRO A 481 -12.44 -23.80 -3.24
N PRO A 482 -12.55 -24.35 -4.47
CA PRO A 482 -11.74 -23.95 -5.62
C PRO A 482 -11.89 -22.48 -6.01
N ASN A 483 -12.77 -21.74 -5.31
CA ASN A 483 -13.24 -20.35 -5.43
C ASN A 483 -12.72 -19.42 -4.29
N VAL A 484 -11.86 -19.91 -3.36
CA VAL A 484 -11.09 -19.08 -2.40
C VAL A 484 -9.78 -18.52 -2.98
N THR A 485 -9.81 -17.25 -3.42
CA THR A 485 -8.76 -16.59 -4.24
C THR A 485 -7.55 -16.13 -3.46
N HIS A 486 -7.53 -16.49 -2.19
CA HIS A 486 -6.77 -15.77 -1.19
C HIS A 486 -5.43 -16.45 -1.05
N ASN A 487 -4.38 -15.64 -1.18
CA ASN A 487 -3.02 -16.05 -0.91
C ASN A 487 -2.82 -16.52 0.55
N GLU A 488 -3.79 -16.42 1.45
CA GLU A 488 -3.64 -16.76 2.87
C GLU A 488 -4.83 -17.59 3.38
N ALA A 489 -4.56 -18.81 3.83
CA ALA A 489 -5.49 -19.60 4.63
C ALA A 489 -5.08 -19.53 6.10
N TYR A 490 -6.05 -19.40 7.01
CA TYR A 490 -5.78 -18.95 8.37
C TYR A 490 -5.82 -20.11 9.36
N GLU A 491 -4.66 -20.52 9.84
CA GLU A 491 -4.61 -21.16 11.15
C GLU A 491 -4.48 -20.09 12.23
N MET A 492 -5.03 -20.38 13.40
CA MET A 492 -5.13 -19.40 14.47
C MET A 492 -4.35 -19.90 15.65
N MET A 493 -3.63 -19.00 16.31
CA MET A 493 -2.91 -19.31 17.54
C MET A 493 -3.14 -18.28 18.64
N MET A 494 -3.02 -18.74 19.88
CA MET A 494 -2.96 -17.93 21.08
C MET A 494 -1.87 -18.44 22.02
N LYS A 495 -1.34 -17.52 22.83
CA LYS A 495 -0.37 -17.81 23.90
C LYS A 495 -1.10 -17.71 25.24
N LEU A 496 -1.03 -18.75 26.07
CA LEU A 496 -1.72 -18.82 27.37
C LEU A 496 -0.71 -18.90 28.52
N PRO A 497 -1.01 -18.30 29.69
CA PRO A 497 -0.06 -18.24 30.80
C PRO A 497 0.14 -19.60 31.48
N LEU A 498 1.29 -19.77 32.15
CA LEU A 498 1.69 -21.02 32.83
C LEU A 498 0.68 -21.55 33.86
N ASN A 499 -0.18 -20.69 34.39
CA ASN A 499 -1.18 -21.03 35.40
C ASN A 499 -2.58 -21.26 34.82
N TRP A 500 -2.72 -21.42 33.49
CA TRP A 500 -4.02 -21.58 32.84
C TRP A 500 -4.80 -22.81 33.34
N VAL A 501 -4.12 -23.95 33.46
CA VAL A 501 -4.65 -25.22 34.00
C VAL A 501 -3.82 -25.69 35.19
N ALA A 502 -4.46 -26.33 36.16
CA ALA A 502 -3.78 -26.94 37.31
C ALA A 502 -3.34 -28.40 37.02
N SER A 503 -3.95 -29.06 36.03
CA SER A 503 -3.58 -30.40 35.59
C SER A 503 -3.99 -30.63 34.13
N GLU A 504 -3.40 -31.62 33.47
CA GLU A 504 -3.70 -31.94 32.05
C GLU A 504 -5.19 -32.26 31.82
N GLY A 505 -5.84 -32.90 32.79
CA GLY A 505 -7.26 -33.27 32.70
C GLY A 505 -8.20 -32.07 32.59
N GLU A 506 -7.78 -30.88 33.07
CA GLU A 506 -8.59 -29.66 33.00
C GLU A 506 -8.79 -29.16 31.56
N TRP A 507 -7.96 -29.56 30.59
CA TRP A 507 -8.16 -29.20 29.18
C TRP A 507 -9.45 -29.77 28.57
N THR A 508 -10.05 -30.77 29.20
CA THR A 508 -11.34 -31.33 28.77
C THR A 508 -12.53 -30.46 29.21
N LEU A 509 -12.31 -29.49 30.10
CA LEU A 509 -13.35 -28.63 30.65
C LEU A 509 -13.67 -27.46 29.69
N PRO A 510 -14.94 -27.21 29.35
CA PRO A 510 -15.34 -26.10 28.46
C PRO A 510 -14.81 -24.73 28.89
N GLU A 511 -14.73 -24.47 30.20
CA GLU A 511 -14.23 -23.23 30.77
C GLU A 511 -12.70 -23.06 30.68
N LYS A 512 -11.97 -24.12 30.29
CA LYS A 512 -10.51 -24.12 30.13
C LYS A 512 -10.08 -24.17 28.67
N ASN A 513 -10.84 -24.86 27.82
CA ASN A 513 -10.55 -24.94 26.39
C ASN A 513 -11.29 -23.90 25.54
N TRP A 514 -11.97 -22.94 26.16
CA TRP A 514 -12.69 -21.87 25.44
C TRP A 514 -11.86 -21.12 24.38
N PRO A 515 -10.52 -20.88 24.53
CA PRO A 515 -9.76 -20.21 23.47
C PRO A 515 -9.73 -21.03 22.17
N LEU A 516 -9.60 -22.36 22.28
CA LEU A 516 -9.64 -23.26 21.13
C LEU A 516 -11.02 -23.26 20.47
N ARG A 517 -12.09 -23.28 21.27
CA ARG A 517 -13.48 -23.23 20.76
C ARG A 517 -13.79 -21.89 20.08
N MET A 518 -13.36 -20.78 20.69
CA MET A 518 -13.54 -19.44 20.13
C MET A 518 -12.81 -19.30 18.79
N MET A 519 -11.54 -19.71 18.73
CA MET A 519 -10.77 -19.71 17.48
C MET A 519 -11.40 -20.62 16.41
N ALA A 520 -11.89 -21.80 16.79
CA ALA A 520 -12.57 -22.68 15.85
C ALA A 520 -13.86 -22.06 15.27
N GLU A 521 -14.71 -21.47 16.11
CA GLU A 521 -15.93 -20.76 15.68
C GLU A 521 -15.62 -19.53 14.84
N PHE A 522 -14.60 -18.75 15.23
CA PHE A 522 -14.17 -17.59 14.47
C PHE A 522 -13.60 -18.00 13.11
N GLY A 523 -12.70 -18.99 13.06
CA GLY A 523 -12.16 -19.54 11.81
C GLY A 523 -13.22 -20.15 10.90
N TYR A 524 -14.20 -20.84 11.47
CA TYR A 524 -15.35 -21.34 10.72
C TYR A 524 -16.19 -20.19 10.13
N SER A 525 -16.48 -19.16 10.92
CA SER A 525 -17.22 -17.97 10.47
C SER A 525 -16.47 -17.21 9.39
N ALA A 526 -15.17 -16.93 9.60
CA ALA A 526 -14.31 -16.25 8.65
C ALA A 526 -14.23 -17.01 7.32
N ARG A 527 -14.09 -18.34 7.38
CA ARG A 527 -14.14 -19.22 6.22
C ARG A 527 -15.49 -19.13 5.50
N LYS A 528 -16.61 -19.20 6.23
CA LYS A 528 -17.96 -19.15 5.64
C LYS A 528 -18.24 -17.80 4.97
N LYS A 529 -17.72 -16.71 5.55
CA LYS A 529 -17.89 -15.34 5.06
C LYS A 529 -16.81 -14.92 4.05
N LEU A 530 -15.81 -15.76 3.76
CA LEU A 530 -14.62 -15.41 2.99
C LEU A 530 -13.94 -14.13 3.51
N GLN A 531 -13.91 -13.97 4.84
CA GLN A 531 -13.35 -12.79 5.49
C GLN A 531 -11.82 -12.82 5.45
N LYS A 532 -11.21 -11.76 4.90
CA LYS A 532 -9.75 -11.57 4.93
C LYS A 532 -9.29 -11.17 6.32
N ILE A 533 -8.24 -11.82 6.82
CA ILE A 533 -7.57 -11.46 8.07
C ILE A 533 -6.17 -10.99 7.68
N TYR A 534 -5.87 -9.72 7.94
CA TYR A 534 -4.53 -9.17 7.68
C TYR A 534 -3.75 -8.98 8.98
N GLY A 535 -2.43 -8.98 8.86
CA GLY A 535 -1.55 -8.59 9.96
C GLY A 535 -1.82 -7.15 10.40
N TYR A 536 -1.91 -6.94 11.72
CA TYR A 536 -2.17 -5.66 12.36
C TYR A 536 -3.57 -5.08 12.13
N THR A 537 -4.55 -5.93 11.79
CA THR A 537 -5.94 -5.51 11.67
C THR A 537 -6.71 -5.77 12.96
N THR A 538 -7.46 -4.76 13.39
CA THR A 538 -8.48 -4.87 14.44
C THR A 538 -9.85 -5.04 13.79
N PHE A 539 -10.70 -5.91 14.34
CA PHE A 539 -12.05 -6.11 13.79
C PHE A 539 -13.06 -6.57 14.85
N PRO A 540 -14.35 -6.26 14.64
CA PRO A 540 -15.44 -6.81 15.45
C PRO A 540 -15.60 -8.30 15.19
N ILE A 541 -15.92 -9.03 16.26
CA ILE A 541 -16.33 -10.44 16.15
C ILE A 541 -17.82 -10.57 16.42
N GLU A 542 -18.46 -11.53 15.74
CA GLU A 542 -19.91 -11.74 15.79
C GLU A 542 -20.26 -13.21 16.10
N GLY A 543 -21.54 -13.47 16.36
CA GLY A 543 -22.07 -14.83 16.46
C GLY A 543 -21.52 -15.65 17.64
N ASN A 544 -21.28 -16.95 17.41
CA ASN A 544 -20.84 -17.88 18.45
C ASN A 544 -19.46 -17.52 19.02
N ALA A 545 -18.54 -17.02 18.19
CA ALA A 545 -17.22 -16.58 18.65
C ALA A 545 -17.33 -15.43 19.68
N LEU A 546 -18.17 -14.43 19.40
CA LEU A 546 -18.45 -13.33 20.34
C LEU A 546 -19.12 -13.84 21.63
N LYS A 547 -20.07 -14.76 21.51
CA LYS A 547 -20.75 -15.38 22.67
C LYS A 547 -19.77 -16.14 23.56
N ILE A 548 -18.83 -16.89 22.99
CA ILE A 548 -17.79 -17.59 23.76
C ILE A 548 -16.86 -16.57 24.42
N LEU A 549 -16.36 -15.58 23.68
CA LEU A 549 -15.43 -14.58 24.22
C LEU A 549 -16.05 -13.77 25.37
N SER A 550 -17.30 -13.32 25.21
CA SER A 550 -18.01 -12.50 26.20
C SER A 550 -18.45 -13.28 27.46
N ASN A 551 -18.58 -14.60 27.38
CA ASN A 551 -18.83 -15.44 28.56
C ASN A 551 -17.62 -15.50 29.50
N HIS A 552 -16.41 -15.29 28.97
CA HIS A 552 -15.16 -15.44 29.71
C HIS A 552 -14.40 -14.13 29.92
N THR A 553 -14.65 -13.10 29.10
CA THR A 553 -13.91 -11.83 29.11
C THR A 553 -14.85 -10.63 28.93
N LYS A 554 -14.35 -9.41 29.18
CA LYS A 554 -15.05 -8.16 28.82
C LYS A 554 -14.66 -7.62 27.44
N MET A 555 -13.80 -8.33 26.72
CA MET A 555 -13.32 -7.95 25.38
C MET A 555 -14.33 -8.44 24.34
N THR A 556 -14.51 -7.66 23.28
CA THR A 556 -15.55 -7.87 22.27
C THR A 556 -14.98 -7.89 20.85
N HIS A 557 -13.69 -7.64 20.70
CA HIS A 557 -13.00 -7.44 19.43
C HIS A 557 -11.70 -8.25 19.39
N LEU A 558 -11.14 -8.44 18.19
CA LEU A 558 -9.86 -9.12 18.00
C LEU A 558 -8.88 -8.20 17.26
N LEU A 559 -7.61 -8.34 17.60
CA LEU A 559 -6.46 -7.89 16.82
C LEU A 559 -5.74 -9.12 16.27
N ALA A 560 -5.52 -9.16 14.96
CA ALA A 560 -4.69 -10.17 14.31
C ALA A 560 -3.29 -9.63 14.07
N ARG A 561 -2.27 -10.47 14.28
CA ARG A 561 -0.88 -10.18 13.89
C ARG A 561 -0.20 -11.44 13.38
N GLU A 562 0.89 -11.24 12.66
CA GLU A 562 1.83 -12.34 12.44
C GLU A 562 2.52 -12.72 13.76
N PRO A 563 2.68 -14.03 14.02
CA PRO A 563 3.56 -14.55 15.06
C PRO A 563 4.97 -13.97 14.90
N ASN A 564 5.67 -13.74 16.01
CA ASN A 564 7.06 -13.26 15.95
C ASN A 564 7.97 -14.24 15.19
N GLU A 565 7.59 -15.51 15.18
CA GLU A 565 8.26 -16.64 14.57
C GLU A 565 7.78 -16.82 13.12
N PHE A 566 8.30 -16.02 12.17
CA PHE A 566 7.95 -16.04 10.74
C PHE A 566 7.97 -17.44 10.07
N SER A 567 8.65 -18.42 10.66
CA SER A 567 8.77 -19.79 10.14
C SER A 567 7.57 -20.70 10.41
N ILE A 568 6.52 -20.22 11.11
CA ILE A 568 5.37 -21.07 11.43
C ILE A 568 4.33 -21.16 10.31
N SER A 569 4.33 -20.18 9.40
CA SER A 569 3.55 -20.21 8.16
C SER A 569 4.13 -21.23 7.17
N GLY A 570 3.28 -21.80 6.31
CA GLY A 570 3.67 -22.87 5.36
C GLY A 570 3.15 -22.62 3.95
N THR A 571 3.86 -23.11 2.93
CA THR A 571 3.43 -23.00 1.52
C THR A 571 2.83 -24.31 1.02
N VAL A 572 1.64 -24.24 0.42
CA VAL A 572 0.96 -25.36 -0.23
C VAL A 572 1.40 -25.47 -1.69
N VAL A 573 1.31 -26.69 -2.24
CA VAL A 573 1.54 -26.99 -3.65
C VAL A 573 0.71 -26.03 -4.53
N GLU A 574 1.42 -25.19 -5.28
CA GLU A 574 0.91 -24.26 -6.30
C GLU A 574 -0.26 -23.34 -5.88
N LYS A 575 0.00 -22.37 -4.98
CA LYS A 575 -0.64 -21.02 -4.88
C LYS A 575 -1.40 -20.65 -3.58
N VAL A 576 -1.32 -21.41 -2.49
CA VAL A 576 -1.92 -20.98 -1.19
C VAL A 576 -0.84 -20.92 -0.10
N LEU A 577 -0.61 -19.75 0.51
CA LEU A 577 0.16 -19.63 1.75
C LEU A 577 -0.81 -19.95 2.90
N ILE A 578 -0.45 -20.82 3.83
CA ILE A 578 -1.16 -20.93 5.10
C ILE A 578 -0.42 -20.04 6.09
N VAL A 579 -1.08 -18.97 6.53
CA VAL A 579 -0.55 -18.03 7.51
C VAL A 579 -1.19 -18.34 8.86
N ALA A 580 -0.35 -18.60 9.85
CA ALA A 580 -0.83 -18.67 11.21
C ALA A 580 -0.94 -17.23 11.75
N HIS A 581 -2.11 -16.81 12.23
CA HIS A 581 -2.27 -15.53 12.92
C HIS A 581 -2.30 -15.72 14.42
N GLN A 582 -1.52 -14.91 15.14
CA GLN A 582 -1.72 -14.75 16.57
C GLN A 582 -2.90 -13.80 16.80
N LEU A 583 -3.96 -14.32 17.41
CA LEU A 583 -5.15 -13.54 17.74
C LEU A 583 -5.05 -13.00 19.17
N ILE A 584 -5.32 -11.71 19.32
CA ILE A 584 -5.28 -11.01 20.61
C ILE A 584 -6.64 -10.37 20.87
N PRO A 585 -7.39 -10.81 21.89
CA PRO A 585 -8.60 -10.14 22.30
C PRO A 585 -8.36 -8.70 22.77
N ILE A 586 -9.21 -7.78 22.30
CA ILE A 586 -9.15 -6.35 22.59
C ILE A 586 -10.52 -5.79 22.97
N TYR A 587 -10.49 -4.66 23.68
CA TYR A 587 -11.68 -3.87 24.02
C TYR A 587 -12.18 -3.08 22.82
N GLU A 588 -13.46 -2.72 22.83
CA GLU A 588 -14.05 -1.77 21.88
C GLU A 588 -13.26 -0.45 21.85
N SER A 589 -12.92 0.12 23.02
CA SER A 589 -12.11 1.33 23.09
C SER A 589 -10.73 1.21 22.42
N GLU A 590 -10.15 0.01 22.37
CA GLU A 590 -8.86 -0.24 21.68
C GLU A 590 -9.04 -0.38 20.18
N MET A 591 -10.19 -0.91 19.72
CA MET A 591 -10.57 -0.87 18.31
C MET A 591 -10.85 0.58 17.89
N ASP A 592 -11.61 1.35 18.66
CA ASP A 592 -11.91 2.75 18.39
C ASP A 592 -10.61 3.59 18.32
N TYR A 593 -9.60 3.23 19.13
CA TYR A 593 -8.27 3.82 19.05
C TYR A 593 -7.50 3.41 17.78
N ALA A 594 -7.70 2.17 17.30
CA ALA A 594 -7.07 1.67 16.08
C ALA A 594 -7.73 2.20 14.79
N GLU A 595 -9.02 2.57 14.84
CA GLU A 595 -9.74 3.32 13.81
C GLU A 595 -9.14 4.73 13.66
N GLY A 596 -7.96 4.79 13.03
CA GLY A 596 -7.22 6.02 12.78
C GLY A 596 -5.70 5.85 12.66
N ILE A 597 -5.10 4.73 13.12
CA ILE A 597 -3.63 4.61 13.25
C ILE A 597 -3.04 3.23 12.89
N TYR A 598 -3.81 2.31 12.27
CA TYR A 598 -3.42 0.89 12.06
C TYR A 598 -3.18 0.14 13.39
N GLY A 599 -3.51 -1.17 13.47
CA GLY A 599 -3.45 -1.94 14.73
C GLY A 599 -2.04 -2.14 15.33
N ALA A 600 -0.98 -1.64 14.68
CA ALA A 600 0.39 -1.71 15.17
C ALA A 600 0.61 -0.93 16.48
N ASP A 601 -0.11 0.17 16.70
CA ASP A 601 0.04 0.96 17.92
C ASP A 601 -0.68 0.36 19.12
N VAL A 602 -1.86 -0.24 18.92
CA VAL A 602 -2.53 -1.06 19.95
C VAL A 602 -1.61 -2.21 20.36
N LEU A 603 -0.94 -2.85 19.39
CA LEU A 603 0.00 -3.93 19.69
C LEU A 603 1.17 -3.48 20.58
N ARG A 604 1.77 -2.31 20.31
CA ARG A 604 2.83 -1.72 21.14
C ARG A 604 2.35 -1.41 22.57
N LEU A 605 1.11 -0.93 22.72
CA LEU A 605 0.52 -0.68 24.04
C LEU A 605 0.27 -1.98 24.79
N LEU A 606 -0.19 -3.02 24.10
CA LEU A 606 -0.39 -4.35 24.66
C LEU A 606 0.93 -4.99 25.09
N GLU A 607 2.02 -4.83 24.33
CA GLU A 607 3.35 -5.34 24.69
C GLU A 607 3.89 -4.72 25.99
N LYS A 608 3.53 -3.47 26.30
CA LYS A 608 3.86 -2.82 27.58
C LYS A 608 3.11 -3.43 28.77
N GLN A 609 1.91 -3.97 28.55
CA GLN A 609 1.08 -4.59 29.59
C GLN A 609 1.30 -6.10 29.69
N GLN A 610 1.63 -6.75 28.57
CA GLN A 610 1.71 -8.19 28.40
C GLN A 610 2.92 -8.55 27.56
N ALA A 611 3.96 -9.10 28.20
CA ALA A 611 5.09 -9.65 27.46
C ALA A 611 4.62 -10.76 26.50
N ASP A 612 5.14 -10.73 25.27
CA ASP A 612 4.82 -11.68 24.19
C ASP A 612 3.33 -11.80 23.83
N ASN A 613 2.51 -10.82 24.25
CA ASN A 613 1.04 -10.79 24.05
C ASN A 613 0.35 -12.08 24.53
N ILE A 614 0.80 -12.63 25.67
CA ILE A 614 0.14 -13.75 26.36
C ILE A 614 -1.23 -13.29 26.86
N LEU A 615 -2.26 -14.10 26.61
CA LEU A 615 -3.64 -13.78 26.97
C LEU A 615 -3.81 -13.51 28.48
N VAL A 616 -4.32 -12.33 28.81
CA VAL A 616 -4.78 -11.97 30.16
C VAL A 616 -6.25 -11.58 30.10
N VAL A 617 -7.12 -12.45 30.62
CA VAL A 617 -8.59 -12.33 30.53
C VAL A 617 -9.17 -11.07 31.18
N ASN A 618 -8.49 -10.53 32.20
CA ASN A 618 -8.97 -9.41 33.02
C ASN A 618 -7.98 -8.24 33.08
N ARG A 619 -7.18 -8.01 32.02
CA ARG A 619 -6.34 -6.81 31.97
C ARG A 619 -7.23 -5.55 31.85
N PRO A 620 -6.80 -4.38 32.32
CA PRO A 620 -7.45 -3.13 31.92
C PRO A 620 -7.29 -2.89 30.39
N PRO A 621 -8.13 -2.04 29.78
CA PRO A 621 -7.86 -1.51 28.45
C PRO A 621 -6.45 -0.89 28.37
N SER A 622 -5.80 -1.02 27.21
CA SER A 622 -4.44 -0.51 26.98
C SER A 622 -4.37 0.95 26.55
N VAL A 623 -5.53 1.52 26.23
CA VAL A 623 -5.76 2.91 25.83
C VAL A 623 -6.50 3.69 26.90
#